data_AF-A0AAV9HZD7-F1
#
_entry.id   AF-A0AAV9HZD7-F1
#
_cell.length_a   1.000
_cell.length_b   1.000
_cell.length_c   1.000
_cell.angle_alpha   90.00
_cell.angle_beta   90.00
_cell.angle_gamma   90.00
#
_symmetry.space_group_name_H-M   'P 1'
#
loop_
_entity.id
_entity.type
_entity.pdbx_description
1 polymer ?
#
loop_
_entity_poly.entity_id
_entity_poly.type
_entity_poly.pdbx_seq_one_letter_code
_entity_poly.pdbx_strand_id
1 'polypeptide(L)'
;MPGTIQVVSTNPSDLVPIPPSLTKRLYGAIILQHTLNDTYNAMPGVSSTSSPEPSIDNDSRDIFPCFVNKLAQICDCRHGGNTVTAVAILQPGTIEYRLTSNKRSAKEYADVKRYLTEDVLNVLRSIPQDGLDNADIIQQTWEKILVRVLAFNCWRIRDYIKLLFENIGFCITSCTNDDTAEAAKVAAILSVLKSEATETRQEWSNGIMCFSQKAYELLAEINNHYDSFQSFLRRKSGDDRGDDSSSSDNPWALTRHAIGRLRSYWVGMRVMIEARRRWPSLFDQFQVTVVPSAPPRPNPIQMKERRCTGIDILQRLTQEPEVIAAYTSSARQFQDVLDIDARVKEQVKSRDFYTIVHAEVNLSDSIARSHFVRPHPAPNPSSSSSSSSSSSSPSSKSDADDDDPLDPLEECEPARFYKEAEFGRYIGCSKPTCLLCHMYLDSHPLDIKRRKSHGNLYPKWRAPDVYVADGIAASERRRLVLEDMVRKLRAAVTSSIMQKTGRWRRFDSRHTPSDPWFSAQCAGSVRDLDAMSTIGELGVNGNGEIWGDDATDERTGLVSASPGDDEIRELDQGMGRLVLRNESQPAWTSANERDDLEDFDDDDDDDDDDGGARL
;
A
#
# COMPACT_ATOMS: atom_id res chain seq x y z
N MET A 1 -3.93 -2.89 -32.78
CA MET A 1 -3.07 -3.67 -31.86
C MET A 1 -2.44 -2.65 -30.92
N PRO A 2 -2.83 -2.53 -29.65
CA PRO A 2 -2.26 -1.49 -28.80
C PRO A 2 -0.82 -1.87 -28.42
N GLY A 3 0.08 -0.89 -28.57
CA GLY A 3 1.53 -0.99 -28.51
C GLY A 3 2.08 -1.96 -27.47
N THR A 4 2.75 -3.00 -28.00
CA THR A 4 3.66 -3.81 -27.21
C THR A 4 4.73 -2.88 -26.64
N ILE A 5 4.70 -2.65 -25.32
CA ILE A 5 5.84 -2.11 -24.59
C ILE A 5 7.02 -2.96 -25.04
N GLN A 6 8.01 -2.33 -25.70
CA GLN A 6 9.21 -3.03 -26.12
C GLN A 6 9.70 -3.83 -24.91
N VAL A 7 9.77 -5.15 -25.07
CA VAL A 7 10.42 -6.02 -24.10
C VAL A 7 11.86 -5.56 -24.05
N VAL A 8 12.17 -4.67 -23.11
CA VAL A 8 13.52 -4.19 -22.90
C VAL A 8 14.32 -5.42 -22.56
N SER A 9 15.35 -5.68 -23.37
CA SER A 9 16.30 -6.78 -23.15
C SER A 9 16.68 -6.81 -21.67
N THR A 10 16.33 -7.90 -20.99
CA THR A 10 16.66 -8.11 -19.57
C THR A 10 18.12 -8.57 -19.41
N ASN A 11 18.90 -8.56 -20.49
CA ASN A 11 20.27 -9.04 -20.48
C ASN A 11 21.14 -8.09 -19.63
N PRO A 12 21.84 -8.59 -18.60
CA PRO A 12 22.66 -7.75 -17.73
C PRO A 12 23.74 -6.94 -18.47
N SER A 13 24.14 -7.39 -19.67
CA SER A 13 25.08 -6.70 -20.57
C SER A 13 24.58 -5.34 -21.05
N ASP A 14 23.27 -5.13 -21.07
CA ASP A 14 22.64 -3.96 -21.67
C ASP A 14 22.34 -2.88 -20.63
N LEU A 15 22.73 -3.11 -19.37
CA LEU A 15 22.57 -2.15 -18.28
C LEU A 15 23.68 -1.09 -18.33
N VAL A 16 23.28 0.16 -18.19
CA VAL A 16 24.23 1.24 -17.94
C VAL A 16 24.67 1.16 -16.48
N PRO A 17 25.96 0.97 -16.17
CA PRO A 17 26.43 0.92 -14.78
C PRO A 17 26.43 2.31 -14.14
N ILE A 18 26.17 2.35 -12.82
CA ILE A 18 26.37 3.58 -12.03
C ILE A 18 27.88 3.76 -11.80
N PRO A 19 28.44 4.99 -11.95
CA PRO A 19 29.85 5.23 -11.70
C PRO A 19 30.29 4.74 -10.31
N PRO A 20 31.42 4.00 -10.19
CA PRO A 20 31.82 3.37 -8.92
C PRO A 20 31.97 4.34 -7.74
N SER A 21 32.34 5.60 -8.00
CA SER A 21 32.44 6.64 -6.98
C SER A 21 31.06 7.05 -6.44
N LEU A 22 30.07 7.18 -7.32
CA LEU A 22 28.69 7.49 -6.95
C LEU A 22 28.04 6.30 -6.22
N THR A 23 28.22 5.08 -6.72
CA THR A 23 27.77 3.85 -6.06
C THR A 23 28.25 3.76 -4.62
N LYS A 24 29.56 3.97 -4.39
CA LYS A 24 30.14 3.91 -3.04
C LYS A 24 29.64 5.01 -2.11
N ARG A 25 29.41 6.23 -2.61
CA ARG A 25 28.85 7.32 -1.81
C ARG A 25 27.40 7.04 -1.45
N LEU A 26 26.57 6.68 -2.41
CA LEU A 26 25.14 6.45 -2.20
C LEU A 26 24.88 5.26 -1.27
N TYR A 27 25.30 4.06 -1.67
CA TYR A 27 25.01 2.84 -0.92
C TYR A 27 25.81 2.77 0.39
N GLY A 28 27.01 3.37 0.43
CA GLY A 28 27.74 3.56 1.68
C GLY A 28 26.95 4.43 2.67
N ALA A 29 26.43 5.57 2.23
CA ALA A 29 25.61 6.44 3.08
C ALA A 29 24.34 5.74 3.58
N ILE A 30 23.68 4.95 2.73
CA ILE A 30 22.50 4.15 3.11
C ILE A 30 22.84 3.19 4.25
N ILE A 31 23.90 2.38 4.09
CA ILE A 31 24.33 1.40 5.10
C ILE A 31 24.78 2.09 6.40
N LEU A 32 25.51 3.21 6.30
CA LEU A 32 25.95 3.95 7.48
C LEU A 32 24.76 4.58 8.22
N GLN A 33 23.86 5.27 7.52
CA GLN A 33 22.67 5.87 8.14
C GLN A 33 21.80 4.82 8.83
N HIS A 34 21.62 3.69 8.17
CA HIS A 34 20.89 2.56 8.69
C HIS A 34 21.50 2.03 9.99
N THR A 35 22.80 1.78 9.99
CA THR A 35 23.53 1.31 11.16
C THR A 35 23.48 2.33 12.30
N LEU A 36 23.61 3.62 12.00
CA LEU A 36 23.47 4.70 12.98
C LEU A 36 22.06 4.74 13.59
N ASN A 37 21.01 4.56 12.78
CA ASN A 37 19.64 4.50 13.29
C ASN A 37 19.47 3.36 14.28
N ASP A 38 19.92 2.15 13.95
CA ASP A 38 19.83 1.01 14.86
C ASP A 38 20.63 1.25 16.14
N THR A 39 21.85 1.79 16.00
CA THR A 39 22.75 2.08 17.13
C THR A 39 22.11 3.03 18.11
N TYR A 40 21.60 4.16 17.62
CA TYR A 40 21.06 5.21 18.49
C TYR A 40 19.70 4.86 19.07
N ASN A 41 18.88 4.05 18.38
CA ASN A 41 17.60 3.58 18.92
C ASN A 41 17.76 2.53 20.03
N ALA A 42 18.86 1.75 20.02
CA ALA A 42 19.14 0.77 21.06
C ALA A 42 19.62 1.39 22.39
N MET A 43 19.79 2.72 22.46
CA MET A 43 20.42 3.38 23.61
C MET A 43 19.41 3.85 24.67
N PRO A 44 19.62 3.51 25.96
CA PRO A 44 18.84 4.07 27.05
C PRO A 44 19.09 5.58 27.20
N GLY A 45 18.01 6.39 27.21
CA GLY A 45 18.10 7.84 27.47
C GLY A 45 18.43 8.71 26.27
N VAL A 46 18.53 8.15 25.06
CA VAL A 46 18.51 8.92 23.81
C VAL A 46 17.08 9.02 23.32
N SER A 47 16.61 10.24 23.07
CA SER A 47 15.32 10.46 22.42
C SER A 47 15.32 9.79 21.05
N SER A 48 14.58 8.70 20.94
CA SER A 48 14.12 8.20 19.65
C SER A 48 13.19 9.25 19.11
N THR A 49 13.67 10.14 18.24
CA THR A 49 12.74 10.99 17.49
C THR A 49 11.97 10.08 16.57
N SER A 50 10.81 9.58 17.03
CA SER A 50 9.76 9.24 16.11
C SER A 50 9.62 10.49 15.24
N SER A 51 9.74 10.35 13.92
CA SER A 51 9.27 11.46 13.08
C SER A 51 7.87 11.77 13.61
N PRO A 52 7.49 13.02 13.90
CA PRO A 52 6.15 13.30 14.38
C PRO A 52 5.20 12.51 13.48
N GLU A 53 4.23 11.76 14.04
CA GLU A 53 3.08 11.33 13.25
C GLU A 53 2.77 12.55 12.39
N PRO A 54 2.79 12.44 11.06
CA PRO A 54 2.42 13.58 10.25
C PRO A 54 1.13 14.10 10.87
N SER A 55 1.20 15.31 11.47
CA SER A 55 0.02 16.04 11.87
C SER A 55 -0.96 15.82 10.75
N ILE A 56 -2.16 15.30 11.08
CA ILE A 56 -3.22 15.00 10.11
C ILE A 56 -3.13 16.10 9.07
N ASP A 57 -2.51 15.79 7.93
CA ASP A 57 -2.25 16.84 6.96
C ASP A 57 -3.66 17.14 6.51
N ASN A 58 -4.13 18.33 6.86
CA ASN A 58 -5.44 18.85 6.56
C ASN A 58 -5.60 19.10 5.05
N ASP A 59 -4.75 18.45 4.23
CA ASP A 59 -4.86 18.21 2.80
C ASP A 59 -5.90 17.11 2.50
N SER A 60 -6.98 17.10 3.28
CA SER A 60 -8.25 16.41 3.00
C SER A 60 -9.02 17.03 1.83
N ARG A 61 -8.35 17.71 0.89
CA ARG A 61 -9.03 18.41 -0.20
C ARG A 61 -9.02 17.68 -1.55
N ASP A 62 -8.18 16.68 -1.77
CA ASP A 62 -8.17 15.94 -3.04
C ASP A 62 -8.52 14.45 -2.85
N ILE A 63 -9.75 14.08 -3.21
CA ILE A 63 -10.22 12.69 -3.24
C ILE A 63 -9.39 11.85 -4.23
N PHE A 64 -8.81 12.46 -5.25
CA PHE A 64 -8.07 11.76 -6.30
C PHE A 64 -6.80 11.06 -5.78
N PRO A 65 -5.84 11.72 -5.10
CA PRO A 65 -4.74 11.05 -4.41
C PRO A 65 -5.18 9.92 -3.49
N CYS A 66 -6.28 10.11 -2.75
CA CYS A 66 -6.82 9.06 -1.89
C CYS A 66 -7.28 7.85 -2.72
N PHE A 67 -8.02 8.07 -3.80
CA PHE A 67 -8.46 7.03 -4.72
C PHE A 67 -7.29 6.22 -5.27
N VAL A 68 -6.24 6.88 -5.80
CA VAL A 68 -5.07 6.17 -6.34
C VAL A 68 -4.33 5.38 -5.25
N ASN A 69 -4.22 5.92 -4.03
CA ASN A 69 -3.65 5.18 -2.89
C ASN A 69 -4.50 3.97 -2.48
N LYS A 70 -5.84 4.08 -2.53
CA LYS A 70 -6.75 2.98 -2.20
C LYS A 70 -6.72 1.88 -3.25
N LEU A 71 -6.61 2.22 -4.54
CA LEU A 71 -6.34 1.25 -5.60
C LEU A 71 -5.04 0.47 -5.31
N ALA A 72 -3.97 1.19 -4.97
CA ALA A 72 -2.72 0.54 -4.59
C ALA A 72 -2.86 -0.35 -3.34
N GLN A 73 -3.62 0.09 -2.32
CA GLN A 73 -3.88 -0.68 -1.10
C GLN A 73 -4.61 -1.99 -1.39
N ILE A 74 -5.69 -1.98 -2.18
CA ILE A 74 -6.48 -3.18 -2.45
C ILE A 74 -5.76 -4.19 -3.36
N CYS A 75 -4.65 -3.79 -3.98
CA CYS A 75 -3.79 -4.66 -4.78
C CYS A 75 -2.59 -5.22 -3.98
N ASP A 76 -2.41 -4.88 -2.70
CA ASP A 76 -1.32 -5.33 -1.83
C ASP A 76 -1.78 -6.47 -0.90
N CYS A 77 -1.72 -7.71 -1.41
CA CYS A 77 -2.43 -8.86 -0.82
C CYS A 77 -1.72 -9.61 0.31
N ARG A 78 -0.41 -9.37 0.54
CA ARG A 78 0.37 -10.03 1.60
C ARG A 78 0.81 -8.99 2.64
N HIS A 79 1.07 -9.45 3.86
CA HIS A 79 1.82 -8.65 4.82
C HIS A 79 3.31 -8.58 4.41
N GLY A 80 4.04 -7.61 4.96
CA GLY A 80 5.46 -7.39 4.60
C GLY A 80 5.65 -6.52 3.35
N GLY A 81 6.76 -6.74 2.64
CA GLY A 81 7.26 -5.83 1.60
C GLY A 81 7.01 -6.27 0.17
N ASN A 82 6.79 -7.56 -0.09
CA ASN A 82 6.84 -8.11 -1.45
C ASN A 82 5.70 -7.61 -2.35
N THR A 83 4.47 -7.61 -1.85
CA THR A 83 3.29 -7.22 -2.63
C THR A 83 2.95 -5.74 -2.57
N VAL A 84 3.79 -4.93 -1.90
CA VAL A 84 3.63 -3.47 -1.86
C VAL A 84 3.50 -2.97 -3.29
N THR A 85 2.39 -2.30 -3.55
CA THR A 85 1.96 -1.94 -4.91
C THR A 85 1.96 -0.43 -5.07
N ALA A 86 2.38 0.03 -6.24
CA ALA A 86 2.26 1.41 -6.70
C ALA A 86 1.36 1.46 -7.94
N VAL A 87 0.55 2.52 -8.04
CA VAL A 87 -0.41 2.73 -9.12
C VAL A 87 -0.33 4.19 -9.61
N ALA A 88 -0.42 4.38 -10.91
CA ALA A 88 -0.61 5.67 -11.56
C ALA A 88 -1.78 5.58 -12.54
N ILE A 89 -2.52 6.68 -12.69
CA ILE A 89 -3.57 6.80 -13.71
C ILE A 89 -3.05 7.74 -14.79
N LEU A 90 -2.90 7.20 -16.00
CA LEU A 90 -2.38 7.89 -17.18
C LEU A 90 -3.50 8.04 -18.22
N GLN A 91 -3.31 8.95 -19.16
CA GLN A 91 -4.19 9.15 -20.30
C GLN A 91 -3.41 9.61 -21.55
N PRO A 92 -2.58 8.74 -22.17
CA PRO A 92 -1.97 8.99 -23.49
C PRO A 92 -2.97 8.77 -24.66
N GLY A 93 -4.27 8.89 -24.38
CA GLY A 93 -5.37 8.48 -25.27
C GLY A 93 -6.54 7.96 -24.44
N THR A 94 -6.55 6.65 -24.18
CA THR A 94 -7.50 6.01 -23.24
C THR A 94 -6.98 6.03 -21.79
N ILE A 95 -7.86 5.82 -20.82
CA ILE A 95 -7.44 5.73 -19.41
C ILE A 95 -6.58 4.48 -19.21
N GLU A 96 -5.40 4.66 -18.63
CA GLU A 96 -4.50 3.58 -18.29
C GLU A 96 -4.23 3.56 -16.78
N TYR A 97 -4.62 2.47 -16.13
CA TYR A 97 -4.17 2.12 -14.78
C TYR A 97 -2.84 1.37 -14.89
N ARG A 98 -1.73 2.06 -14.70
CA ARG A 98 -0.39 1.45 -14.72
C ARG A 98 0.04 1.10 -13.30
N LEU A 99 0.37 -0.16 -13.05
CA LEU A 99 0.72 -0.66 -11.71
C LEU A 99 1.96 -1.54 -11.70
N THR A 100 2.61 -1.63 -10.54
CA THR A 100 3.74 -2.53 -10.27
C THR A 100 3.80 -2.87 -8.78
N SER A 101 4.54 -3.91 -8.43
CA SER A 101 4.80 -4.33 -7.05
C SER A 101 6.29 -4.55 -6.82
N ASN A 102 6.73 -4.57 -5.56
CA ASN A 102 8.13 -4.82 -5.22
C ASN A 102 8.60 -6.19 -5.74
N LYS A 103 7.77 -7.23 -5.61
CA LYS A 103 8.06 -8.59 -6.06
C LYS A 103 6.75 -9.36 -6.33
N ARG A 104 6.53 -9.66 -7.61
CA ARG A 104 5.50 -10.57 -8.14
C ARG A 104 5.98 -11.29 -9.39
N SER A 105 5.55 -12.53 -9.53
CA SER A 105 5.65 -13.34 -10.74
C SER A 105 4.70 -12.87 -11.83
N ALA A 106 4.90 -13.36 -13.06
CA ALA A 106 4.00 -13.05 -14.17
C ALA A 106 2.57 -13.56 -13.94
N LYS A 107 2.42 -14.73 -13.31
CA LYS A 107 1.11 -15.30 -12.92
C LYS A 107 0.40 -14.38 -11.93
N GLU A 108 1.07 -14.00 -10.84
CA GLU A 108 0.49 -13.11 -9.83
C GLU A 108 0.10 -11.74 -10.43
N TYR A 109 0.87 -11.20 -11.39
CA TYR A 109 0.46 -9.98 -12.08
C TYR A 109 -0.77 -10.17 -12.97
N ALA A 110 -0.91 -11.32 -13.62
CA ALA A 110 -2.12 -11.65 -14.37
C ALA A 110 -3.34 -11.72 -13.44
N ASP A 111 -3.18 -12.32 -12.26
CA ASP A 111 -4.23 -12.39 -11.24
C ASP A 111 -4.62 -11.00 -10.73
N VAL A 112 -3.65 -10.16 -10.38
CA VAL A 112 -3.90 -8.77 -9.94
C VAL A 112 -4.59 -7.96 -11.04
N LYS A 113 -4.14 -8.08 -12.28
CA LYS A 113 -4.73 -7.39 -13.43
C LYS A 113 -6.19 -7.80 -13.62
N ARG A 114 -6.46 -9.10 -13.55
CA ARG A 114 -7.81 -9.64 -13.69
C ARG A 114 -8.71 -9.20 -12.54
N TYR A 115 -8.27 -9.37 -11.30
CA TYR A 115 -8.97 -8.90 -10.09
C TYR A 115 -9.32 -7.41 -10.17
N LEU A 116 -8.34 -6.54 -10.43
CA LEU A 116 -8.58 -5.11 -10.46
C LEU A 116 -9.56 -4.73 -11.59
N THR A 117 -9.46 -5.38 -12.74
CA THR A 117 -10.32 -5.11 -13.90
C THR A 117 -11.74 -5.62 -13.68
N GLU A 118 -11.89 -6.91 -13.36
CA GLU A 118 -13.17 -7.62 -13.35
C GLU A 118 -13.93 -7.44 -12.04
N ASP A 119 -13.24 -7.54 -10.90
CA ASP A 119 -13.88 -7.58 -9.58
C ASP A 119 -14.06 -6.20 -8.94
N VAL A 120 -13.36 -5.19 -9.44
CA VAL A 120 -13.40 -3.83 -8.88
C VAL A 120 -13.86 -2.81 -9.91
N LEU A 121 -13.05 -2.54 -10.94
CA LEU A 121 -13.32 -1.44 -11.87
C LEU A 121 -14.58 -1.69 -12.72
N ASN A 122 -14.79 -2.90 -13.24
CA ASN A 122 -15.99 -3.24 -14.02
C ASN A 122 -17.26 -3.30 -13.16
N VAL A 123 -17.15 -3.71 -11.89
CA VAL A 123 -18.29 -3.69 -10.96
C VAL A 123 -18.69 -2.24 -10.66
N LEU A 124 -17.73 -1.35 -10.38
CA LEU A 124 -18.00 0.09 -10.19
C LEU A 124 -18.57 0.74 -11.46
N ARG A 125 -18.09 0.33 -12.65
CA ARG A 125 -18.64 0.77 -13.93
C ARG A 125 -20.12 0.38 -14.08
N SER A 126 -20.50 -0.82 -13.63
CA SER A 126 -21.84 -1.36 -13.81
C SER A 126 -22.94 -0.59 -13.08
N ILE A 127 -22.57 0.24 -12.09
CA ILE A 127 -23.51 1.10 -11.38
C ILE A 127 -24.02 2.20 -12.34
N PRO A 128 -25.35 2.27 -12.60
CA PRO A 128 -25.95 3.38 -13.34
C PRO A 128 -25.69 4.70 -12.64
N GLN A 129 -25.62 5.80 -13.39
CA GLN A 129 -25.28 7.11 -12.80
C GLN A 129 -26.33 7.60 -11.79
N ASP A 130 -27.61 7.35 -12.06
CA ASP A 130 -28.74 7.56 -11.16
C ASP A 130 -28.77 6.55 -10.01
N GLY A 131 -28.24 5.33 -10.24
CA GLY A 131 -28.07 4.31 -9.21
C GLY A 131 -27.05 4.68 -8.13
N LEU A 132 -26.17 5.66 -8.37
CA LEU A 132 -25.19 6.11 -7.37
C LEU A 132 -25.86 6.78 -6.16
N ASP A 133 -27.05 7.37 -6.34
CA ASP A 133 -27.80 8.03 -5.27
C ASP A 133 -28.82 7.10 -4.60
N ASN A 134 -28.92 5.85 -5.05
CA ASN A 134 -29.77 4.82 -4.46
C ASN A 134 -28.98 4.01 -3.41
N ALA A 135 -29.37 4.14 -2.14
CA ALA A 135 -28.69 3.50 -1.02
C ALA A 135 -28.63 1.96 -1.14
N ASP A 136 -29.69 1.31 -1.61
CA ASP A 136 -29.75 -0.15 -1.73
C ASP A 136 -28.80 -0.67 -2.82
N ILE A 137 -28.76 0.01 -3.97
CA ILE A 137 -27.83 -0.33 -5.07
C ILE A 137 -26.39 -0.15 -4.62
N ILE A 138 -26.09 0.97 -3.95
CA ILE A 138 -24.76 1.23 -3.41
C ILE A 138 -24.40 0.16 -2.38
N GLN A 139 -25.29 -0.17 -1.45
CA GLN A 139 -25.02 -1.15 -0.39
C GLN A 139 -24.75 -2.55 -0.95
N GLN A 140 -25.56 -3.01 -1.91
CA GLN A 140 -25.33 -4.30 -2.57
C GLN A 140 -24.01 -4.32 -3.34
N THR A 141 -23.69 -3.24 -4.04
CA THR A 141 -22.44 -3.13 -4.79
C THR A 141 -21.22 -3.03 -3.86
N TRP A 142 -21.38 -2.31 -2.74
CA TRP A 142 -20.39 -2.15 -1.70
C TRP A 142 -19.99 -3.48 -1.11
N GLU A 143 -20.96 -4.27 -0.63
CA GLU A 143 -20.71 -5.59 -0.06
C GLU A 143 -20.04 -6.50 -1.10
N LYS A 144 -20.58 -6.52 -2.33
CA LYS A 144 -20.02 -7.33 -3.43
C LYS A 144 -18.55 -7.03 -3.70
N ILE A 145 -18.18 -5.75 -3.80
CA ILE A 145 -16.77 -5.38 -4.06
C ILE A 145 -15.93 -5.63 -2.81
N LEU A 146 -16.39 -5.24 -1.63
CA LEU A 146 -15.59 -5.32 -0.40
C LEU A 146 -15.27 -6.77 -0.04
N VAL A 147 -16.23 -7.70 -0.16
CA VAL A 147 -15.97 -9.13 0.09
C VAL A 147 -14.92 -9.67 -0.90
N ARG A 148 -14.97 -9.29 -2.18
CA ARG A 148 -13.94 -9.68 -3.18
C ARG A 148 -12.58 -9.07 -2.88
N VAL A 149 -12.55 -7.81 -2.42
CA VAL A 149 -11.32 -7.14 -1.96
C VAL A 149 -10.72 -7.86 -0.76
N LEU A 150 -11.55 -8.23 0.23
CA LEU A 150 -11.11 -8.94 1.42
C LEU A 150 -10.61 -10.34 1.08
N ALA A 151 -11.27 -11.04 0.16
CA ALA A 151 -10.84 -12.34 -0.33
C ALA A 151 -9.49 -12.25 -1.06
N PHE A 152 -9.28 -11.22 -1.90
CA PHE A 152 -7.99 -11.05 -2.59
C PHE A 152 -6.86 -10.70 -1.62
N ASN A 153 -7.20 -10.01 -0.52
CA ASN A 153 -6.26 -9.58 0.52
C ASN A 153 -6.28 -10.49 1.76
N CYS A 154 -6.85 -11.70 1.67
CA CYS A 154 -7.23 -12.50 2.85
C CYS A 154 -6.07 -12.76 3.81
N TRP A 155 -4.88 -13.07 3.29
CA TRP A 155 -3.66 -13.25 4.07
C TRP A 155 -3.30 -12.01 4.89
N ARG A 156 -3.31 -10.84 4.24
CA ARG A 156 -3.02 -9.58 4.91
C ARG A 156 -4.09 -9.20 5.94
N ILE A 157 -5.37 -9.48 5.63
CA ILE A 157 -6.48 -9.24 6.56
C ILE A 157 -6.35 -10.16 7.78
N ARG A 158 -6.02 -11.44 7.57
CA ARG A 158 -5.77 -12.42 8.63
C ARG A 158 -4.72 -11.93 9.61
N ASP A 159 -3.61 -11.36 9.13
CA ASP A 159 -2.56 -10.82 10.00
C ASP A 159 -3.05 -9.63 10.85
N TYR A 160 -3.87 -8.75 10.28
CA TYR A 160 -4.46 -7.64 11.06
C TYR A 160 -5.47 -8.14 12.10
N ILE A 161 -6.28 -9.15 11.77
CA ILE A 161 -7.22 -9.77 12.72
C ILE A 161 -6.46 -10.52 13.82
N LYS A 162 -5.37 -11.22 13.50
CA LYS A 162 -4.49 -11.86 14.48
C LYS A 162 -3.92 -10.82 15.45
N LEU A 163 -3.32 -9.75 14.92
CA LEU A 163 -2.77 -8.66 15.74
C LEU A 163 -3.84 -8.02 16.65
N LEU A 164 -5.06 -7.82 16.14
CA LEU A 164 -6.19 -7.33 16.93
C LEU A 164 -6.50 -8.29 18.07
N PHE A 165 -6.72 -9.57 17.75
CA PHE A 165 -7.13 -10.59 18.71
C PHE A 165 -6.13 -10.76 19.86
N GLU A 166 -4.83 -10.77 19.56
CA GLU A 166 -3.76 -10.95 20.55
C GLU A 166 -3.68 -9.80 21.56
N ASN A 167 -4.10 -8.59 21.18
CA ASN A 167 -3.91 -7.38 21.99
C ASN A 167 -5.21 -6.84 22.60
N ILE A 168 -6.37 -7.10 21.98
CA ILE A 168 -7.64 -6.51 22.40
C ILE A 168 -8.08 -6.97 23.79
N GLY A 169 -7.70 -8.19 24.21
CA GLY A 169 -7.98 -8.71 25.54
C GLY A 169 -7.41 -7.84 26.66
N PHE A 170 -6.16 -7.39 26.51
CA PHE A 170 -5.54 -6.46 27.46
C PHE A 170 -6.31 -5.14 27.52
N CYS A 171 -6.70 -4.59 26.37
CA CYS A 171 -7.41 -3.31 26.29
C CYS A 171 -8.77 -3.37 26.99
N ILE A 172 -9.50 -4.49 26.83
CA ILE A 172 -10.77 -4.73 27.53
C ILE A 172 -10.54 -4.74 29.05
N THR A 173 -9.60 -5.57 29.54
CA THR A 173 -9.30 -5.64 30.98
C THR A 173 -8.85 -4.29 31.54
N SER A 174 -8.04 -3.55 30.78
CA SER A 174 -7.60 -2.21 31.15
C SER A 174 -8.75 -1.21 31.24
N CYS A 175 -9.82 -1.36 30.44
CA CYS A 175 -11.02 -0.55 30.56
C CYS A 175 -11.92 -1.01 31.71
N THR A 176 -12.04 -2.30 31.97
CA THR A 176 -12.86 -2.82 33.09
C THR A 176 -12.32 -2.38 34.45
N ASN A 177 -11.01 -2.15 34.55
CA ASN A 177 -10.35 -1.62 35.75
C ASN A 177 -10.41 -0.08 35.86
N ASP A 178 -11.02 0.60 34.88
CA ASP A 178 -11.16 2.06 34.81
C ASP A 178 -12.62 2.42 35.12
N ASP A 179 -12.88 3.07 36.26
CA ASP A 179 -14.23 3.33 36.79
C ASP A 179 -15.01 4.40 35.99
N THR A 180 -14.52 4.82 34.81
CA THR A 180 -15.19 5.83 33.99
C THR A 180 -16.27 5.22 33.10
N ALA A 181 -17.38 5.94 32.93
CA ALA A 181 -18.47 5.53 32.03
C ALA A 181 -18.00 5.40 30.56
N GLU A 182 -17.01 6.22 30.16
CA GLU A 182 -16.39 6.14 28.83
C GLU A 182 -15.62 4.81 28.66
N ALA A 183 -14.81 4.41 29.65
CA ALA A 183 -14.08 3.15 29.61
C ALA A 183 -15.03 1.93 29.59
N ALA A 184 -16.11 1.96 30.36
CA ALA A 184 -17.14 0.90 30.33
C ALA A 184 -17.78 0.77 28.94
N LYS A 185 -18.13 1.88 28.29
CA LYS A 185 -18.65 1.88 26.91
C LYS A 185 -17.64 1.31 25.92
N VAL A 186 -16.38 1.72 26.02
CA VAL A 186 -15.31 1.21 25.15
C VAL A 186 -15.06 -0.28 25.39
N ALA A 187 -15.09 -0.74 26.64
CA ALA A 187 -14.95 -2.17 26.97
C ALA A 187 -16.04 -3.01 26.29
N ALA A 188 -17.29 -2.55 26.29
CA ALA A 188 -18.40 -3.23 25.62
C ALA A 188 -18.15 -3.36 24.11
N ILE A 189 -17.77 -2.26 23.44
CA ILE A 189 -17.45 -2.26 22.01
C ILE A 189 -16.27 -3.21 21.72
N LEU A 190 -15.17 -3.09 22.47
CA LEU A 190 -14.01 -3.97 22.28
C LEU A 190 -14.33 -5.44 22.53
N SER A 191 -15.29 -5.75 23.41
CA SER A 191 -15.74 -7.12 23.65
C SER A 191 -16.50 -7.69 22.46
N VAL A 192 -17.37 -6.90 21.82
CA VAL A 192 -18.04 -7.28 20.56
C VAL A 192 -16.99 -7.52 19.47
N LEU A 193 -16.07 -6.57 19.27
CA LEU A 193 -15.00 -6.71 18.28
C LEU A 193 -14.12 -7.95 18.53
N LYS A 194 -13.89 -8.33 19.79
CA LYS A 194 -13.17 -9.56 20.13
C LYS A 194 -13.96 -10.81 19.73
N SER A 195 -15.27 -10.83 19.92
CA SER A 195 -16.14 -11.94 19.49
C SER A 195 -16.11 -12.08 17.96
N GLU A 196 -16.36 -10.99 17.25
CA GLU A 196 -16.34 -10.93 15.77
C GLU A 196 -14.99 -11.37 15.19
N ALA A 197 -13.88 -10.90 15.79
CA ALA A 197 -12.54 -11.33 15.40
C ALA A 197 -12.29 -12.82 15.66
N THR A 198 -12.90 -13.39 16.70
CA THR A 198 -12.80 -14.83 17.01
C THR A 198 -13.53 -15.65 15.97
N GLU A 199 -14.78 -15.31 15.67
CA GLU A 199 -15.59 -16.00 14.65
C GLU A 199 -14.93 -15.90 13.28
N THR A 200 -14.46 -14.71 12.89
CA THR A 200 -13.78 -14.51 11.61
C THR A 200 -12.54 -15.41 11.47
N ARG A 201 -11.77 -15.62 12.55
CA ARG A 201 -10.61 -16.52 12.52
C ARG A 201 -11.00 -17.98 12.35
N GLN A 202 -12.11 -18.42 12.93
CA GLN A 202 -12.60 -19.79 12.81
C GLN A 202 -13.04 -20.10 11.37
N GLU A 203 -13.56 -19.10 10.66
CA GLU A 203 -14.03 -19.25 9.28
C GLU A 203 -12.91 -19.41 8.25
N TRP A 204 -11.65 -19.25 8.66
CA TRP A 204 -10.50 -19.53 7.81
C TRP A 204 -10.50 -20.98 7.28
N SER A 205 -10.85 -21.96 8.13
CA SER A 205 -10.93 -23.37 7.73
C SER A 205 -12.10 -23.67 6.79
N ASN A 206 -13.10 -22.79 6.73
CA ASN A 206 -14.28 -22.95 5.88
C ASN A 206 -14.07 -22.37 4.47
N GLY A 207 -12.88 -21.82 4.19
CA GLY A 207 -12.48 -21.30 2.89
C GLY A 207 -12.42 -19.77 2.81
N ILE A 208 -11.71 -19.26 1.81
CA ILE A 208 -11.40 -17.83 1.64
C ILE A 208 -12.67 -16.98 1.60
N MET A 209 -13.74 -17.45 0.94
CA MET A 209 -14.97 -16.68 0.82
C MET A 209 -15.75 -16.60 2.15
N CYS A 210 -15.81 -17.68 2.92
CA CYS A 210 -16.43 -17.71 4.25
C CYS A 210 -15.70 -16.76 5.21
N PHE A 211 -14.36 -16.85 5.24
CA PHE A 211 -13.51 -15.90 5.97
C PHE A 211 -13.77 -14.45 5.57
N SER A 212 -13.89 -14.18 4.27
CA SER A 212 -14.03 -12.81 3.75
C SER A 212 -15.39 -12.19 4.04
N GLN A 213 -16.46 -13.00 4.04
CA GLN A 213 -17.78 -12.55 4.45
C GLN A 213 -17.78 -12.17 5.94
N LYS A 214 -17.16 -13.00 6.78
CA LYS A 214 -17.06 -12.72 8.22
C LYS A 214 -16.13 -11.55 8.54
N ALA A 215 -15.05 -11.40 7.78
CA ALA A 215 -14.22 -10.20 7.85
C ALA A 215 -14.99 -8.94 7.45
N TYR A 216 -15.92 -9.02 6.48
CA TYR A 216 -16.79 -7.90 6.13
C TYR A 216 -17.67 -7.47 7.31
N GLU A 217 -18.30 -8.42 8.01
CA GLU A 217 -19.10 -8.17 9.22
C GLU A 217 -18.27 -7.47 10.31
N LEU A 218 -17.07 -8.00 10.61
CA LEU A 218 -16.14 -7.36 11.55
C LEU A 218 -15.77 -5.92 11.14
N LEU A 219 -15.51 -5.67 9.85
CA LEU A 219 -15.18 -4.33 9.36
C LEU A 219 -16.36 -3.36 9.45
N ALA A 220 -17.57 -3.85 9.19
CA ALA A 220 -18.81 -3.08 9.37
C ALA A 220 -18.95 -2.66 10.84
N GLU A 221 -18.78 -3.61 11.77
CA GLU A 221 -18.87 -3.37 13.20
C GLU A 221 -17.81 -2.37 13.69
N ILE A 222 -16.56 -2.52 13.24
CA ILE A 222 -15.50 -1.53 13.51
C ILE A 222 -15.94 -0.14 13.03
N ASN A 223 -16.47 -0.04 11.80
CA ASN A 223 -16.81 1.25 11.22
C ASN A 223 -17.99 1.92 11.95
N ASN A 224 -19.04 1.16 12.27
CA ASN A 224 -20.25 1.66 12.94
C ASN A 224 -19.94 2.27 14.31
N HIS A 225 -18.95 1.73 15.01
CA HIS A 225 -18.58 2.20 16.34
C HIS A 225 -17.38 3.14 16.37
N TYR A 226 -16.60 3.26 15.29
CA TYR A 226 -15.27 3.90 15.30
C TYR A 226 -15.26 5.29 15.95
N ASP A 227 -16.20 6.16 15.57
CA ASP A 227 -16.24 7.54 16.06
C ASP A 227 -16.51 7.63 17.56
N SER A 228 -17.15 6.62 18.14
CA SER A 228 -17.46 6.57 19.56
C SER A 228 -16.28 6.18 20.45
N PHE A 229 -15.22 5.58 19.92
CA PHE A 229 -14.07 5.09 20.71
C PHE A 229 -12.68 5.51 20.19
N GLN A 230 -12.56 6.07 18.97
CA GLN A 230 -11.25 6.41 18.38
C GLN A 230 -10.43 7.39 19.23
N SER A 231 -11.06 8.40 19.83
CA SER A 231 -10.39 9.41 20.66
C SER A 231 -9.90 8.80 21.98
N PHE A 232 -10.63 7.80 22.50
CA PHE A 232 -10.21 7.04 23.68
C PHE A 232 -8.97 6.18 23.36
N LEU A 233 -8.98 5.46 22.22
CA LEU A 233 -7.81 4.69 21.78
C LEU A 233 -6.58 5.57 21.59
N ARG A 234 -6.76 6.79 21.06
CA ARG A 234 -5.66 7.74 20.89
C ARG A 234 -5.03 8.19 22.20
N ARG A 235 -5.87 8.51 23.20
CA ARG A 235 -5.38 8.86 24.54
C ARG A 235 -4.63 7.71 25.21
N LYS A 236 -5.18 6.49 25.11
CA LYS A 236 -4.56 5.31 25.75
C LYS A 236 -3.32 4.80 25.00
N SER A 237 -3.19 5.03 23.69
CA SER A 237 -1.99 4.66 22.93
C SER A 237 -0.76 5.51 23.26
N GLY A 238 -0.96 6.67 23.91
CA GLY A 238 0.12 7.60 24.28
C GLY A 238 0.33 8.77 23.32
N ASP A 239 -0.38 8.80 22.19
CA ASP A 239 -0.20 9.81 21.13
C ASP A 239 -0.42 11.25 21.61
N ASP A 240 -1.34 11.47 22.55
CA ASP A 240 -1.67 12.81 23.05
C ASP A 240 -0.62 13.35 24.05
N ARG A 241 0.28 12.49 24.55
CA ARG A 241 1.27 12.87 25.56
C ARG A 241 2.55 13.45 24.96
N GLY A 242 2.75 13.32 23.64
CA GLY A 242 3.97 13.76 22.97
C GLY A 242 5.25 13.18 23.57
N ASP A 243 5.13 12.09 24.33
CA ASP A 243 6.18 11.52 25.16
C ASP A 243 6.81 10.34 24.41
N ASP A 244 8.11 10.45 24.12
CA ASP A 244 8.94 9.46 23.45
C ASP A 244 9.09 8.14 24.26
N SER A 245 8.41 8.02 25.41
CA SER A 245 8.42 6.86 26.31
C SER A 245 7.32 5.83 26.04
N SER A 246 6.33 6.12 25.17
CA SER A 246 5.33 5.11 24.81
C SER A 246 6.02 4.04 23.98
N SER A 247 6.30 2.87 24.56
CA SER A 247 6.78 1.75 23.76
C SER A 247 5.76 1.53 22.63
N SER A 248 6.26 1.44 21.40
CA SER A 248 5.46 1.06 20.22
C SER A 248 4.80 -0.32 20.34
N ASP A 249 4.96 -0.94 21.50
CA ASP A 249 4.66 -2.32 21.82
C ASP A 249 3.58 -2.39 22.91
N ASN A 250 3.03 -1.25 23.33
CA ASN A 250 1.89 -1.27 24.21
C ASN A 250 0.65 -1.82 23.47
N PRO A 251 -0.15 -2.70 24.10
CA PRO A 251 -1.30 -3.34 23.43
C PRO A 251 -2.36 -2.36 22.90
N TRP A 252 -2.45 -1.14 23.46
CA TRP A 252 -3.35 -0.08 22.97
C TRP A 252 -2.95 0.42 21.59
N ALA A 253 -1.66 0.69 21.37
CA ALA A 253 -1.12 1.11 20.08
C ALA A 253 -1.28 0.02 19.01
N LEU A 254 -1.06 -1.25 19.38
CA LEU A 254 -1.25 -2.41 18.51
C LEU A 254 -2.71 -2.63 18.12
N THR A 255 -3.61 -2.57 19.11
CA THR A 255 -5.07 -2.66 18.89
C THR A 255 -5.55 -1.55 17.97
N ARG A 256 -5.15 -0.29 18.25
CA ARG A 256 -5.50 0.84 17.39
C ARG A 256 -4.92 0.70 15.98
N HIS A 257 -3.68 0.24 15.85
CA HIS A 257 -3.07 -0.04 14.56
C HIS A 257 -3.93 -1.03 13.77
N ALA A 258 -4.22 -2.20 14.35
CA ALA A 258 -5.02 -3.24 13.70
C ALA A 258 -6.41 -2.71 13.27
N ILE A 259 -7.14 -2.05 14.17
CA ILE A 259 -8.45 -1.44 13.88
C ILE A 259 -8.35 -0.43 12.73
N GLY A 260 -7.35 0.44 12.76
CA GLY A 260 -7.12 1.42 11.69
C GLY A 260 -6.82 0.75 10.34
N ARG A 261 -6.03 -0.33 10.32
CA ARG A 261 -5.72 -1.08 9.10
C ARG A 261 -6.94 -1.78 8.52
N LEU A 262 -7.78 -2.39 9.37
CA LEU A 262 -9.03 -3.04 8.98
C LEU A 262 -10.05 -2.01 8.45
N ARG A 263 -10.33 -0.95 9.22
CA ARG A 263 -11.25 0.14 8.81
C ARG A 263 -10.82 0.82 7.51
N SER A 264 -9.52 0.84 7.20
CA SER A 264 -9.01 1.43 5.95
C SER A 264 -9.63 0.80 4.69
N TYR A 265 -10.01 -0.48 4.71
CA TYR A 265 -10.68 -1.13 3.58
C TYR A 265 -12.11 -0.62 3.41
N TRP A 266 -12.85 -0.48 4.50
CA TRP A 266 -14.19 0.14 4.51
C TRP A 266 -14.16 1.56 3.95
N VAL A 267 -13.27 2.42 4.47
CA VAL A 267 -13.06 3.79 3.95
C VAL A 267 -12.65 3.77 2.47
N GLY A 268 -11.90 2.75 2.04
CA GLY A 268 -11.51 2.58 0.64
C GLY A 268 -12.69 2.48 -0.32
N MET A 269 -13.74 1.77 0.06
CA MET A 269 -14.96 1.64 -0.77
C MET A 269 -15.70 2.96 -0.92
N ARG A 270 -15.80 3.75 0.15
CA ARG A 270 -16.35 5.12 0.12
C ARG A 270 -15.61 5.99 -0.89
N VAL A 271 -14.28 5.93 -0.88
CA VAL A 271 -13.43 6.66 -1.83
C VAL A 271 -13.64 6.19 -3.26
N MET A 272 -13.80 4.88 -3.50
CA MET A 272 -14.00 4.34 -4.85
C MET A 272 -15.36 4.71 -5.45
N ILE A 273 -16.45 4.64 -4.66
CA ILE A 273 -17.78 5.07 -5.11
C ILE A 273 -17.79 6.57 -5.39
N GLU A 274 -17.15 7.38 -4.53
CA GLU A 274 -17.06 8.81 -4.78
C GLU A 274 -16.20 9.14 -6.02
N ALA A 275 -15.12 8.42 -6.26
CA ALA A 275 -14.35 8.56 -7.49
C ALA A 275 -15.19 8.20 -8.72
N ARG A 276 -16.01 7.14 -8.66
CA ARG A 276 -16.96 6.76 -9.72
C ARG A 276 -18.02 7.83 -9.96
N ARG A 277 -18.48 8.52 -8.91
CA ARG A 277 -19.41 9.65 -9.00
C ARG A 277 -18.77 10.87 -9.66
N ARG A 278 -17.56 11.25 -9.24
CA ARG A 278 -16.87 12.49 -9.71
C ARG A 278 -16.24 12.35 -11.08
N TRP A 279 -15.72 11.18 -11.42
CA TRP A 279 -14.98 10.94 -12.66
C TRP A 279 -15.44 9.66 -13.36
N PRO A 280 -16.67 9.61 -13.90
CA PRO A 280 -17.19 8.44 -14.62
C PRO A 280 -16.25 7.93 -15.72
N SER A 281 -15.57 8.86 -16.41
CA SER A 281 -14.61 8.56 -17.47
C SER A 281 -13.48 7.61 -17.05
N LEU A 282 -13.13 7.57 -15.75
CA LEU A 282 -12.12 6.65 -15.22
C LEU A 282 -12.55 5.18 -15.29
N PHE A 283 -13.85 4.91 -15.45
CA PHE A 283 -14.43 3.57 -15.42
C PHE A 283 -15.05 3.15 -16.78
N ASP A 284 -15.12 4.05 -17.75
CA ASP A 284 -15.76 3.81 -19.05
C ASP A 284 -14.86 3.04 -20.02
N GLN A 285 -13.83 3.67 -20.55
CA GLN A 285 -12.86 3.00 -21.42
C GLN A 285 -11.50 3.10 -20.74
N PHE A 286 -11.04 1.96 -20.23
CA PHE A 286 -9.78 1.88 -19.54
C PHE A 286 -9.02 0.60 -19.88
N GLN A 287 -7.72 0.63 -19.63
CA GLN A 287 -6.84 -0.52 -19.66
C GLN A 287 -6.04 -0.61 -18.36
N VAL A 288 -5.71 -1.83 -17.95
CA VAL A 288 -4.79 -2.10 -16.84
C VAL A 288 -3.48 -2.64 -17.39
N THR A 289 -2.40 -1.90 -17.12
CA THR A 289 -1.03 -2.24 -17.55
C THR A 289 -0.19 -2.60 -16.33
N VAL A 290 0.43 -3.76 -16.38
CA VAL A 290 1.37 -4.21 -15.34
C VAL A 290 2.80 -3.95 -15.79
N VAL A 291 3.60 -3.33 -14.93
CA VAL A 291 5.04 -3.18 -15.12
C VAL A 291 5.72 -4.28 -14.29
N PRO A 292 6.53 -5.16 -14.91
CA PRO A 292 7.23 -6.22 -14.17
C PRO A 292 8.08 -5.67 -13.03
N SER A 293 8.14 -6.43 -11.94
CA SER A 293 9.02 -6.13 -10.81
C SER A 293 10.47 -6.16 -11.28
N ALA A 294 11.30 -5.22 -10.82
CA ALA A 294 12.73 -5.27 -11.12
C ALA A 294 13.35 -6.50 -10.44
N PRO A 295 14.24 -7.26 -11.11
CA PRO A 295 14.87 -8.42 -10.49
C PRO A 295 15.74 -7.97 -9.30
N PRO A 296 15.76 -8.73 -8.19
CA PRO A 296 16.72 -8.51 -7.12
C PRO A 296 18.15 -8.58 -7.65
N ARG A 297 19.04 -7.73 -7.14
CA ARG A 297 20.46 -7.71 -7.52
C ARG A 297 21.35 -7.84 -6.30
N PRO A 298 22.51 -8.50 -6.41
CA PRO A 298 23.49 -8.54 -5.32
C PRO A 298 23.89 -7.14 -4.84
N ASN A 299 24.52 -7.09 -3.68
CA ASN A 299 24.99 -5.83 -3.08
C ASN A 299 25.75 -4.97 -4.12
N PRO A 300 25.28 -3.74 -4.42
CA PRO A 300 25.91 -2.87 -5.41
C PRO A 300 27.28 -2.36 -4.95
N ILE A 301 27.62 -2.48 -3.66
CA ILE A 301 28.87 -2.00 -3.10
C ILE A 301 29.93 -3.10 -3.07
N GLN A 302 31.08 -2.83 -3.70
CA GLN A 302 32.27 -3.67 -3.57
C GLN A 302 33.36 -2.90 -2.83
N MET A 303 33.56 -3.26 -1.56
CA MET A 303 34.60 -2.68 -0.70
C MET A 303 35.62 -3.73 -0.31
N LYS A 304 36.91 -3.35 -0.30
CA LYS A 304 37.95 -4.18 0.33
C LYS A 304 37.68 -4.20 1.83
N GLU A 305 37.87 -5.36 2.45
CA GLU A 305 37.55 -5.58 3.86
C GLU A 305 38.19 -4.53 4.78
N ARG A 306 39.48 -4.23 4.58
CA ARG A 306 40.23 -3.19 5.30
C ARG A 306 39.71 -1.74 5.16
N ARG A 307 38.75 -1.49 4.26
CA ARG A 307 38.16 -0.15 4.01
C ARG A 307 36.64 -0.14 4.25
N CYS A 308 36.15 -1.16 4.93
CA CYS A 308 34.74 -1.40 5.17
C CYS A 308 34.34 -0.96 6.58
N THR A 309 34.71 0.27 6.94
CA THR A 309 34.40 0.89 8.23
C THR A 309 33.44 2.07 8.03
N GLY A 310 32.70 2.44 9.07
CA GLY A 310 31.83 3.61 9.00
C GLY A 310 32.62 4.91 8.83
N ILE A 311 33.85 5.01 9.36
CA ILE A 311 34.71 6.18 9.12
C ILE A 311 35.17 6.28 7.66
N ASP A 312 35.52 5.16 7.03
CA ASP A 312 35.86 5.11 5.60
C ASP A 312 34.68 5.56 4.72
N ILE A 313 33.46 5.17 5.09
CA ILE A 313 32.24 5.60 4.40
C ILE A 313 32.04 7.11 4.62
N LEU A 314 32.10 7.58 5.86
CA LEU A 314 31.88 8.97 6.23
C LEU A 314 32.84 9.93 5.50
N GLN A 315 34.12 9.58 5.42
CA GLN A 315 35.13 10.36 4.71
C GLN A 315 34.87 10.47 3.19
N ARG A 316 34.05 9.59 2.60
CA ARG A 316 33.61 9.73 1.20
C ARG A 316 32.43 10.69 1.05
N LEU A 317 31.73 11.00 2.13
CA LEU A 317 30.55 11.87 2.15
C LEU A 317 30.93 13.30 2.54
N THR A 318 31.78 13.45 3.56
CA THR A 318 32.17 14.76 4.11
C THR A 318 33.65 14.79 4.50
N GLN A 319 34.21 15.99 4.49
CA GLN A 319 35.58 16.29 4.97
C GLN A 319 35.54 17.25 6.17
N GLU A 320 34.37 17.48 6.75
CA GLU A 320 34.18 18.37 7.90
C GLU A 320 34.81 17.75 9.16
N PRO A 321 35.86 18.37 9.75
CA PRO A 321 36.57 17.79 10.88
C PRO A 321 35.68 17.55 12.10
N GLU A 322 34.71 18.44 12.33
CA GLU A 322 33.76 18.35 13.46
C GLU A 322 32.89 17.09 13.35
N VAL A 323 32.36 16.79 12.17
CA VAL A 323 31.53 15.59 11.93
C VAL A 323 32.35 14.32 12.11
N ILE A 324 33.57 14.31 11.57
CA ILE A 324 34.49 13.18 11.69
C ILE A 324 34.88 12.93 13.15
N ALA A 325 35.16 13.99 13.91
CA ALA A 325 35.47 13.90 15.33
C ALA A 325 34.25 13.41 16.13
N ALA A 326 33.05 13.93 15.85
CA ALA A 326 31.81 13.51 16.51
C ALA A 326 31.49 12.03 16.26
N TYR A 327 31.66 11.57 15.02
CA TYR A 327 31.52 10.14 14.67
C TYR A 327 32.55 9.30 15.42
N THR A 328 33.83 9.68 15.38
CA THR A 328 34.92 8.90 16.00
C THR A 328 34.72 8.78 17.50
N SER A 329 34.29 9.86 18.17
CA SER A 329 33.94 9.84 19.59
C SER A 329 32.76 8.92 19.87
N SER A 330 31.70 8.98 19.04
CA SER A 330 30.52 8.12 19.20
C SER A 330 30.85 6.65 18.96
N ALA A 331 31.57 6.32 17.89
CA ALA A 331 31.98 4.95 17.58
C ALA A 331 32.81 4.33 18.71
N ARG A 332 33.74 5.10 19.31
CA ARG A 332 34.51 4.66 20.48
C ARG A 332 33.64 4.48 21.72
N GLN A 333 32.72 5.42 21.96
CA GLN A 333 31.83 5.38 23.12
C GLN A 333 30.94 4.14 23.11
N PHE A 334 30.50 3.70 21.93
CA PHE A 334 29.52 2.61 21.76
C PHE A 334 30.13 1.30 21.29
N GLN A 335 31.45 1.21 21.19
CA GLN A 335 32.16 0.02 20.72
C GLN A 335 31.75 -1.26 21.46
N ASP A 336 31.55 -1.17 22.78
CA ASP A 336 31.22 -2.32 23.63
C ASP A 336 29.73 -2.69 23.63
N VAL A 337 28.85 -1.75 23.25
CA VAL A 337 27.38 -1.97 23.23
C VAL A 337 26.93 -2.40 21.83
N LEU A 338 27.48 -1.75 20.79
CA LEU A 338 27.19 -2.07 19.41
C LEU A 338 28.31 -1.57 18.49
N ASP A 339 29.10 -2.50 17.96
CA ASP A 339 30.20 -2.19 17.04
C ASP A 339 29.65 -1.77 15.65
N ILE A 340 29.68 -0.45 15.39
CA ILE A 340 29.25 0.15 14.13
C ILE A 340 30.04 -0.42 12.95
N ASP A 341 31.36 -0.58 13.09
CA ASP A 341 32.22 -1.04 12.00
C ASP A 341 31.98 -2.52 11.71
N ALA A 342 31.74 -3.35 12.74
CA ALA A 342 31.34 -4.75 12.56
C ALA A 342 30.00 -4.87 11.83
N ARG A 343 28.97 -4.08 12.20
CA ARG A 343 27.66 -4.12 11.52
C ARG A 343 27.71 -3.60 10.08
N VAL A 344 28.50 -2.55 9.82
CA VAL A 344 28.77 -2.09 8.44
C VAL A 344 29.41 -3.23 7.64
N LYS A 345 30.42 -3.89 8.21
CA LYS A 345 31.12 -5.01 7.56
C LYS A 345 30.19 -6.18 7.30
N GLU A 346 29.39 -6.59 8.27
CA GLU A 346 28.38 -7.65 8.14
C GLU A 346 27.40 -7.36 7.00
N GLN A 347 26.78 -6.18 6.98
CA GLN A 347 25.84 -5.80 5.92
C GLN A 347 26.50 -5.75 4.53
N VAL A 348 27.73 -5.23 4.43
CA VAL A 348 28.45 -5.14 3.16
C VAL A 348 28.92 -6.51 2.66
N LYS A 349 29.24 -7.44 3.57
CA LYS A 349 29.84 -8.74 3.24
C LYS A 349 28.86 -9.90 3.22
N SER A 350 27.63 -9.69 3.68
CA SER A 350 26.56 -10.68 3.60
C SER A 350 26.37 -11.17 2.16
N ARG A 351 26.33 -12.50 2.00
CA ARG A 351 26.07 -13.17 0.70
C ARG A 351 24.60 -13.09 0.30
N ASP A 352 23.73 -12.90 1.28
CA ASP A 352 22.27 -12.85 1.13
C ASP A 352 21.74 -11.40 1.02
N PHE A 353 22.65 -10.43 0.91
CA PHE A 353 22.30 -9.03 0.70
C PHE A 353 21.90 -8.79 -0.76
N TYR A 354 20.62 -9.00 -1.04
CA TYR A 354 19.98 -8.65 -2.31
C TYR A 354 19.21 -7.34 -2.18
N THR A 355 19.48 -6.46 -3.14
CA THR A 355 18.83 -5.17 -3.27
C THR A 355 17.69 -5.20 -4.29
N ILE A 356 16.60 -4.50 -3.98
CA ILE A 356 15.37 -4.45 -4.78
C ILE A 356 15.01 -3.00 -5.13
N VAL A 357 14.36 -2.82 -6.28
CA VAL A 357 13.73 -1.53 -6.63
C VAL A 357 12.33 -1.55 -6.05
N HIS A 358 12.01 -0.56 -5.23
CA HIS A 358 10.65 -0.46 -4.70
C HIS A 358 9.66 -0.02 -5.79
N ALA A 359 8.40 -0.38 -5.62
CA ALA A 359 7.33 -0.23 -6.59
C ALA A 359 7.16 1.23 -7.05
N GLU A 360 7.26 2.19 -6.14
CA GLU A 360 7.07 3.61 -6.50
C GLU A 360 8.17 4.09 -7.45
N VAL A 361 9.40 3.66 -7.19
CA VAL A 361 10.58 3.99 -7.98
C VAL A 361 10.51 3.28 -9.33
N ASN A 362 10.16 1.99 -9.34
CA ASN A 362 10.02 1.20 -10.57
C ASN A 362 8.94 1.79 -11.50
N LEU A 363 7.79 2.16 -10.93
CA LEU A 363 6.70 2.78 -11.69
C LEU A 363 7.09 4.15 -12.23
N SER A 364 7.75 4.98 -11.41
CA SER A 364 8.23 6.30 -11.87
C SER A 364 9.20 6.20 -13.04
N ASP A 365 10.09 5.20 -13.03
CA ASP A 365 11.07 4.97 -14.07
C ASP A 365 10.41 4.44 -15.36
N SER A 366 9.43 3.53 -15.23
CA SER A 366 8.59 3.09 -16.36
C SER A 366 7.85 4.27 -17.01
N ILE A 367 7.24 5.15 -16.22
CA ILE A 367 6.54 6.34 -16.73
C ILE A 367 7.54 7.28 -17.42
N ALA A 368 8.72 7.51 -16.83
CA ALA A 368 9.75 8.34 -17.41
C ALA A 368 10.25 7.82 -18.77
N ARG A 369 10.40 6.50 -18.92
CA ARG A 369 10.73 5.89 -20.23
C ARG A 369 9.72 6.26 -21.30
N SER A 370 8.42 6.13 -21.00
CA SER A 370 7.34 6.50 -21.94
C SER A 370 7.12 8.01 -22.10
N HIS A 371 7.45 8.82 -21.10
CA HIS A 371 7.22 10.27 -21.13
C HIS A 371 8.33 11.00 -21.93
N PHE A 372 9.56 10.50 -21.88
CA PHE A 372 10.72 11.13 -22.53
C PHE A 372 11.13 10.48 -23.85
N VAL A 373 10.28 9.63 -24.45
CA VAL A 373 10.52 9.08 -25.79
C VAL A 373 10.68 10.24 -26.77
N ARG A 374 11.83 10.31 -27.45
CA ARG A 374 12.01 11.19 -28.60
C ARG A 374 11.44 10.49 -29.84
N PRO A 375 10.77 11.20 -30.76
CA PRO A 375 10.52 10.67 -32.09
C PRO A 375 11.84 10.17 -32.69
N HIS A 376 11.82 9.00 -33.32
CA HIS A 376 12.97 8.47 -34.04
C HIS A 376 13.47 9.57 -35.01
N PRO A 377 14.79 9.87 -35.09
CA PRO A 377 15.25 10.75 -36.15
C PRO A 377 14.87 10.10 -37.49
N ALA A 378 14.09 10.83 -38.29
CA ALA A 378 13.76 10.43 -39.65
C ALA A 378 15.06 10.10 -40.40
N PRO A 379 15.07 9.08 -41.28
CA PRO A 379 16.24 8.82 -42.12
C PRO A 379 16.51 10.09 -42.94
N ASN A 380 17.73 10.63 -42.80
CA ASN A 380 18.17 11.82 -43.51
C ASN A 380 17.88 11.67 -45.02
N PRO A 381 17.28 12.68 -45.68
CA PRO A 381 17.23 12.68 -47.13
C PRO A 381 18.66 12.81 -47.65
N SER A 382 19.03 11.81 -48.45
CA SER A 382 20.23 11.66 -49.27
C SER A 382 21.08 12.91 -49.49
N SER A 383 22.37 12.75 -49.18
CA SER A 383 23.47 13.47 -49.84
C SER A 383 23.31 13.39 -51.36
N SER A 384 23.11 14.55 -51.98
CA SER A 384 23.17 14.73 -53.42
C SER A 384 24.61 14.94 -53.86
N SER A 385 25.12 14.04 -54.71
CA SER A 385 26.23 14.37 -55.61
C SER A 385 26.29 13.40 -56.81
N SER A 386 25.80 13.93 -57.94
CA SER A 386 26.42 13.91 -59.29
C SER A 386 26.75 12.58 -59.99
N SER A 387 25.86 12.25 -60.94
CA SER A 387 26.10 12.07 -62.40
C SER A 387 27.22 11.15 -62.92
N SER A 388 26.82 10.13 -63.69
CA SER A 388 27.25 9.96 -65.09
C SER A 388 26.40 8.93 -65.84
N SER A 389 26.09 9.28 -67.08
CA SER A 389 25.22 8.65 -68.07
C SER A 389 25.87 7.54 -68.89
N SER A 390 25.13 6.49 -69.24
CA SER A 390 25.20 5.83 -70.56
C SER A 390 24.03 4.88 -70.82
N SER A 391 23.53 4.97 -72.06
CA SER A 391 22.37 4.34 -72.70
C SER A 391 22.49 2.84 -72.99
N SER A 392 21.35 2.12 -73.03
CA SER A 392 20.90 1.19 -74.11
C SER A 392 19.59 0.46 -73.73
N SER A 393 18.63 0.38 -74.66
CA SER A 393 17.30 -0.28 -74.57
C SER A 393 17.34 -1.80 -74.90
N PRO A 394 16.21 -2.52 -75.06
CA PRO A 394 15.23 -2.96 -74.06
C PRO A 394 15.03 -4.50 -74.06
N SER A 395 14.57 -5.09 -72.95
CA SER A 395 13.97 -6.44 -72.99
C SER A 395 13.00 -6.67 -71.83
N SER A 396 11.79 -7.03 -72.23
CA SER A 396 10.65 -7.54 -71.46
C SER A 396 11.00 -8.44 -70.28
N LYS A 397 10.32 -8.23 -69.16
CA LYS A 397 9.65 -9.28 -68.37
C LYS A 397 8.65 -8.66 -67.41
N SER A 398 7.49 -9.29 -67.35
CA SER A 398 6.52 -9.21 -66.26
C SER A 398 7.23 -9.46 -64.93
N ASP A 399 6.77 -8.84 -63.87
CA ASP A 399 6.06 -9.54 -62.79
C ASP A 399 5.46 -8.48 -61.85
N ALA A 400 4.22 -8.75 -61.45
CA ALA A 400 3.50 -8.00 -60.45
C ALA A 400 4.05 -8.40 -59.08
N ASP A 401 4.38 -7.43 -58.25
CA ASP A 401 4.51 -7.64 -56.81
C ASP A 401 4.02 -6.40 -56.07
N ASP A 402 3.24 -6.69 -55.04
CA ASP A 402 2.42 -5.83 -54.21
C ASP A 402 3.15 -4.62 -53.59
N ASP A 403 2.69 -3.41 -53.93
CA ASP A 403 2.88 -2.22 -53.11
C ASP A 403 1.97 -2.36 -51.88
N ASP A 404 2.46 -3.08 -50.86
CA ASP A 404 1.88 -3.09 -49.53
C ASP A 404 2.15 -1.71 -48.89
N PRO A 405 1.13 -0.89 -48.55
CA PRO A 405 1.38 0.41 -47.95
C PRO A 405 1.98 0.19 -46.57
N LEU A 406 3.24 0.60 -46.40
CA LEU A 406 3.89 0.66 -45.10
C LEU A 406 2.99 1.42 -44.12
N ASP A 407 2.41 0.67 -43.18
CA ASP A 407 1.60 1.18 -42.08
C ASP A 407 2.40 2.28 -41.36
N PRO A 408 1.85 3.49 -41.16
CA PRO A 408 2.54 4.52 -40.39
C PRO A 408 2.77 3.95 -38.99
N LEU A 409 4.05 3.79 -38.60
CA LEU A 409 4.42 3.43 -37.24
C LEU A 409 3.71 4.38 -36.29
N GLU A 410 2.72 3.87 -35.53
CA GLU A 410 1.97 4.64 -34.53
C GLU A 410 2.97 5.41 -33.65
N GLU A 411 2.98 6.73 -33.77
CA GLU A 411 3.68 7.61 -32.84
C GLU A 411 3.10 7.33 -31.45
N CYS A 412 3.84 6.63 -30.59
CA CYS A 412 3.40 6.33 -29.24
C CYS A 412 3.34 7.65 -28.47
N GLU A 413 2.12 8.17 -28.21
CA GLU A 413 1.94 9.41 -27.45
C GLU A 413 2.68 9.31 -26.10
N PRO A 414 3.39 10.38 -25.69
CA PRO A 414 4.11 10.36 -24.43
C PRO A 414 3.13 10.10 -23.28
N ALA A 415 3.56 9.32 -22.29
CA ALA A 415 2.73 9.06 -21.11
C ALA A 415 2.36 10.36 -20.40
N ARG A 416 1.08 10.70 -20.38
CA ARG A 416 0.52 11.86 -19.68
C ARG A 416 -0.29 11.40 -18.48
N PHE A 417 -0.20 12.09 -17.34
CA PHE A 417 -1.03 11.78 -16.18
C PHE A 417 -2.47 12.21 -16.44
N TYR A 418 -3.43 11.43 -15.93
CA TYR A 418 -4.84 11.78 -16.03
C TYR A 418 -5.09 13.15 -15.39
N LYS A 419 -5.63 14.08 -16.18
CA LYS A 419 -5.91 15.47 -15.76
C LYS A 419 -4.74 16.09 -14.97
N GLU A 420 -3.53 15.98 -15.51
CA GLU A 420 -2.30 16.45 -14.87
C GLU A 420 -2.38 17.91 -14.38
N ALA A 421 -3.07 18.80 -15.09
CA ALA A 421 -3.25 20.19 -14.66
C ALA A 421 -4.11 20.34 -13.39
N GLU A 422 -5.04 19.40 -13.14
CA GLU A 422 -5.94 19.40 -11.98
C GLU A 422 -5.29 18.68 -10.79
N PHE A 423 -4.71 17.49 -11.02
CA PHE A 423 -4.22 16.64 -9.93
C PHE A 423 -2.70 16.64 -9.75
N GLY A 424 -1.97 17.20 -10.71
CA GLY A 424 -0.54 16.97 -10.85
C GLY A 424 -0.22 15.53 -11.24
N ARG A 425 1.08 15.22 -11.26
CA ARG A 425 1.58 13.87 -11.51
C ARG A 425 1.61 13.10 -10.21
N TYR A 426 0.69 12.16 -10.01
CA TYR A 426 0.56 11.46 -8.74
C TYR A 426 0.74 9.94 -8.88
N ILE A 427 1.60 9.36 -8.04
CA ILE A 427 1.71 7.91 -7.84
C ILE A 427 1.13 7.55 -6.48
N GLY A 428 0.10 6.70 -6.49
CA GLY A 428 -0.49 6.13 -5.28
C GLY A 428 0.21 4.86 -4.85
N CYS A 429 0.32 4.64 -3.54
CA CYS A 429 1.09 3.54 -2.95
C CYS A 429 0.35 2.90 -1.79
N SER A 430 0.39 1.56 -1.70
CA SER A 430 -0.32 0.79 -0.65
C SER A 430 0.15 1.17 0.76
N LYS A 431 1.43 1.53 0.88
CA LYS A 431 2.07 2.04 2.09
C LYS A 431 2.64 3.44 1.86
N PRO A 432 2.79 4.28 2.91
CA PRO A 432 3.62 5.46 2.85
C PRO A 432 4.99 5.16 2.23
N THR A 433 5.58 6.12 1.53
CA THR A 433 6.87 5.90 0.88
C THR A 433 7.98 5.74 1.92
N CYS A 434 8.99 4.90 1.64
CA CYS A 434 10.20 4.87 2.47
C CYS A 434 11.03 6.14 2.25
N LEU A 435 12.02 6.40 3.12
CA LEU A 435 12.86 7.59 3.03
C LEU A 435 13.61 7.67 1.69
N LEU A 436 14.09 6.53 1.19
CA LEU A 436 14.85 6.46 -0.06
C LEU A 436 13.97 6.64 -1.30
N CYS A 437 12.78 6.04 -1.34
CA CYS A 437 11.77 6.32 -2.38
C CYS A 437 11.35 7.78 -2.34
N HIS A 438 11.17 8.34 -1.14
CA HIS A 438 10.84 9.75 -0.98
C HIS A 438 11.94 10.64 -1.56
N MET A 439 13.21 10.44 -1.20
CA MET A 439 14.33 11.21 -1.75
C MET A 439 14.45 11.05 -3.26
N TYR A 440 14.30 9.83 -3.79
CA TYR A 440 14.38 9.57 -5.23
C TYR A 440 13.32 10.35 -6.01
N LEU A 441 12.04 10.23 -5.61
CA LEU A 441 10.92 10.88 -6.30
C LEU A 441 10.98 12.40 -6.16
N ASP A 442 11.46 12.91 -5.03
CA ASP A 442 11.68 14.34 -4.80
C ASP A 442 12.77 14.95 -5.69
N SER A 443 13.79 14.14 -6.00
CA SER A 443 14.90 14.54 -6.86
C SER A 443 14.61 14.28 -8.34
N HIS A 444 13.50 13.60 -8.67
CA HIS A 444 13.18 13.19 -10.03
C HIS A 444 12.56 14.35 -10.83
N PRO A 445 13.01 14.63 -12.08
CA PRO A 445 12.57 15.79 -12.85
C PRO A 445 11.10 15.73 -13.32
N LEU A 446 10.44 14.57 -13.15
CA LEU A 446 9.00 14.48 -13.40
C LEU A 446 8.16 15.14 -12.31
N ASP A 447 8.73 15.52 -11.15
CA ASP A 447 7.98 16.13 -10.04
C ASP A 447 6.75 15.31 -9.63
N ILE A 448 6.97 14.03 -9.35
CA ILE A 448 5.90 13.09 -9.03
C ILE A 448 5.51 13.25 -7.56
N LYS A 449 4.28 13.69 -7.36
CA LYS A 449 3.58 13.71 -6.08
C LYS A 449 3.29 12.29 -5.60
N ARG A 450 3.31 12.15 -4.27
CA ARG A 450 3.15 10.88 -3.56
C ARG A 450 2.64 11.16 -2.15
N ARG A 451 2.10 10.14 -1.49
CA ARG A 451 1.80 10.24 -0.05
C ARG A 451 3.08 10.46 0.77
N LYS A 452 2.97 11.25 1.83
CA LYS A 452 4.08 11.57 2.76
C LYS A 452 4.73 10.29 3.29
N SER A 453 6.06 10.33 3.41
CA SER A 453 6.90 9.21 3.82
C SER A 453 6.66 8.79 5.28
N HIS A 454 6.81 7.50 5.60
CA HIS A 454 6.90 7.04 6.99
C HIS A 454 8.29 7.31 7.61
N GLY A 455 9.31 7.54 6.77
CA GLY A 455 10.64 7.96 7.21
C GLY A 455 11.65 6.83 7.48
N ASN A 456 11.25 5.54 7.40
CA ASN A 456 12.22 4.45 7.56
C ASN A 456 13.08 4.33 6.31
N LEU A 457 14.33 3.95 6.53
CA LEU A 457 15.33 3.70 5.49
C LEU A 457 15.57 2.19 5.41
N TYR A 458 15.57 1.65 4.19
CA TYR A 458 15.78 0.23 3.94
C TYR A 458 17.11 0.02 3.22
N PRO A 459 18.06 -0.76 3.79
CA PRO A 459 19.40 -0.92 3.24
C PRO A 459 19.38 -1.74 1.93
N LYS A 460 18.40 -2.64 1.78
CA LYS A 460 18.16 -3.45 0.58
C LYS A 460 17.53 -2.64 -0.57
N TRP A 461 17.43 -1.32 -0.48
CA TRP A 461 16.93 -0.50 -1.58
C TRP A 461 17.98 -0.29 -2.67
N ARG A 462 17.57 -0.24 -3.95
CA ARG A 462 18.42 0.21 -5.07
C ARG A 462 17.71 1.13 -6.04
N ALA A 463 18.52 1.92 -6.75
CA ALA A 463 18.10 2.71 -7.90
C ALA A 463 17.56 1.82 -9.04
N PRO A 464 16.67 2.36 -9.91
CA PRO A 464 16.12 1.60 -11.01
C PRO A 464 17.16 1.32 -12.10
N ASP A 465 16.90 0.25 -12.85
CA ASP A 465 17.73 -0.17 -13.97
C ASP A 465 17.51 0.77 -15.17
N VAL A 466 18.61 1.25 -15.76
CA VAL A 466 18.62 2.02 -17.01
C VAL A 466 19.42 1.23 -18.03
N TYR A 467 18.83 1.02 -19.19
CA TYR A 467 19.39 0.24 -20.27
C TYR A 467 20.05 1.13 -21.32
N VAL A 468 20.98 0.58 -22.09
CA VAL A 468 21.63 1.31 -23.20
C VAL A 468 20.58 1.83 -24.19
N ALA A 469 19.51 1.07 -24.42
CA ALA A 469 18.38 1.46 -25.26
C ALA A 469 17.61 2.70 -24.74
N ASP A 470 17.66 2.99 -23.44
CA ASP A 470 17.01 4.17 -22.85
C ASP A 470 17.75 5.48 -23.20
N GLY A 471 18.98 5.37 -23.73
CA GLY A 471 19.79 6.47 -24.21
C GLY A 471 20.52 7.26 -23.13
N ILE A 472 21.45 8.11 -23.57
CA ILE A 472 22.34 8.90 -22.70
C ILE A 472 21.54 9.82 -21.75
N ALA A 473 20.42 10.37 -22.23
CA ALA A 473 19.57 11.24 -21.43
C ALA A 473 18.97 10.51 -20.22
N ALA A 474 18.60 9.23 -20.34
CA ALA A 474 18.11 8.44 -19.20
C ALA A 474 19.22 8.16 -18.18
N SER A 475 20.42 7.81 -18.66
CA SER A 475 21.59 7.63 -17.79
C SER A 475 21.94 8.91 -17.03
N GLU A 476 21.95 10.06 -17.71
CA GLU A 476 22.25 11.34 -17.09
C GLU A 476 21.18 11.77 -16.09
N ARG A 477 19.88 11.58 -16.41
CA ARG A 477 18.79 11.80 -15.44
C ARG A 477 19.00 10.97 -14.17
N ARG A 478 19.23 9.66 -14.31
CA ARG A 478 19.48 8.81 -13.14
C ARG A 478 20.69 9.31 -12.35
N ARG A 479 21.79 9.68 -13.02
CA ARG A 479 22.99 10.22 -12.35
C ARG A 479 22.66 11.46 -11.52
N LEU A 480 21.93 12.42 -12.08
CA LEU A 480 21.55 13.67 -11.41
C LEU A 480 20.65 13.41 -10.18
N VAL A 481 19.66 12.52 -10.31
CA VAL A 481 18.80 12.10 -9.19
C VAL A 481 19.63 11.51 -8.06
N LEU A 482 20.55 10.59 -8.38
CA LEU A 482 21.37 9.93 -7.37
C LEU A 482 22.39 10.87 -6.71
N GLU A 483 22.97 11.84 -7.43
CA GLU A 483 23.82 12.87 -6.83
C GLU A 483 23.05 13.74 -5.82
N ASP A 484 21.82 14.12 -6.15
CA ASP A 484 20.97 14.88 -5.23
C ASP A 484 20.55 14.04 -4.01
N MET A 485 20.27 12.75 -4.20
CA MET A 485 20.05 11.82 -3.08
C MET A 485 21.29 11.72 -2.19
N VAL A 486 22.51 11.64 -2.74
CA VAL A 486 23.76 11.63 -1.95
C VAL A 486 23.87 12.89 -1.10
N ARG A 487 23.53 14.07 -1.65
CA ARG A 487 23.51 15.33 -0.89
C ARG A 487 22.52 15.27 0.27
N LYS A 488 21.30 14.79 0.05
CA LYS A 488 20.26 14.62 1.09
C LYS A 488 20.66 13.61 2.16
N LEU A 489 21.23 12.47 1.76
CA LEU A 489 21.73 11.43 2.67
C LEU A 489 22.93 11.91 3.50
N ARG A 490 23.87 12.67 2.91
CA ARG A 490 24.97 13.29 3.66
C ARG A 490 24.43 14.17 4.79
N ALA A 491 23.42 14.99 4.50
CA ALA A 491 22.78 15.85 5.50
C ALA A 491 22.10 15.03 6.61
N ALA A 492 21.42 13.94 6.26
CA ALA A 492 20.81 13.03 7.23
C ALA A 492 21.86 12.37 8.14
N VAL A 493 22.93 11.80 7.55
CA VAL A 493 24.04 11.15 8.28
C VAL A 493 24.70 12.13 9.23
N THR A 494 25.01 13.33 8.74
CA THR A 494 25.60 14.40 9.53
C THR A 494 24.71 14.77 10.72
N SER A 495 23.40 14.91 10.47
CA SER A 495 22.44 15.26 11.52
C SER A 495 22.32 14.16 12.58
N SER A 496 22.21 12.89 12.18
CA SER A 496 22.15 11.76 13.11
C SER A 496 23.42 11.65 13.95
N ILE A 497 24.61 11.86 13.37
CA ILE A 497 25.87 11.84 14.12
C ILE A 497 25.92 12.98 15.15
N MET A 498 25.57 14.21 14.73
CA MET A 498 25.67 15.39 15.59
C MET A 498 24.64 15.38 16.72
N GLN A 499 23.42 14.92 16.44
CA GLN A 499 22.32 14.88 17.41
C GLN A 499 22.31 13.58 18.23
N LYS A 500 23.07 12.56 17.80
CA LYS A 500 23.03 11.19 18.31
C LYS A 500 21.61 10.61 18.31
N THR A 501 20.81 10.91 17.28
CA THR A 501 19.42 10.48 17.16
C THR A 501 19.25 9.44 16.05
N GLY A 502 18.53 8.37 16.37
CA GLY A 502 18.05 7.39 15.42
C GLY A 502 16.67 7.77 14.87
N ARG A 503 16.43 7.50 13.58
CA ARG A 503 15.11 7.64 12.96
C ARG A 503 14.58 6.28 12.55
N TRP A 504 13.54 5.82 13.24
CA TRP A 504 12.84 4.59 12.87
C TRP A 504 11.40 4.61 13.36
N ARG A 505 10.53 3.90 12.65
CA ARG A 505 9.16 3.61 13.05
C ARG A 505 8.90 2.12 12.93
N ARG A 506 8.21 1.56 13.93
CA ARG A 506 7.75 0.16 13.92
C ARG A 506 6.80 -0.12 12.77
N PHE A 507 5.78 0.71 12.63
CA PHE A 507 4.82 0.58 11.54
C PHE A 507 5.19 1.50 10.38
N ASP A 508 5.34 0.89 9.20
CA ASP A 508 5.50 1.62 7.93
C ASP A 508 4.18 2.25 7.45
N SER A 509 3.06 1.88 8.07
CA SER A 509 1.70 2.30 7.78
C SER A 509 1.17 3.26 8.86
N ARG A 510 0.34 4.25 8.47
CA ARG A 510 -0.30 5.16 9.44
C ARG A 510 -1.33 4.42 10.30
N HIS A 511 -1.45 4.81 11.57
CA HIS A 511 -2.47 4.28 12.50
C HIS A 511 -3.89 4.74 12.14
N THR A 512 -4.01 5.87 11.45
CA THR A 512 -5.28 6.36 10.90
C THR A 512 -5.32 6.15 9.38
N PRO A 513 -6.44 5.61 8.84
CA PRO A 513 -6.69 5.65 7.41
C PRO A 513 -6.62 7.09 6.89
N SER A 514 -6.13 7.26 5.66
CA SER A 514 -6.43 8.48 4.91
C SER A 514 -7.94 8.50 4.64
N ASP A 515 -8.67 9.34 5.36
CA ASP A 515 -10.10 9.55 5.23
C ASP A 515 -10.34 11.02 4.84
N PRO A 516 -10.72 11.30 3.57
CA PRO A 516 -10.90 12.68 3.11
C PRO A 516 -12.08 13.38 3.79
N TRP A 517 -12.96 12.65 4.49
CA TRP A 517 -14.11 13.22 5.19
C TRP A 517 -13.87 13.44 6.68
N PHE A 518 -12.71 13.06 7.22
CA PHE A 518 -12.41 13.13 8.65
C PHE A 518 -12.65 14.54 9.25
N SER A 519 -12.17 15.59 8.59
CA SER A 519 -12.36 16.98 9.06
C SER A 519 -13.83 17.44 9.02
N ALA A 520 -14.63 16.93 8.07
CA ALA A 520 -16.04 17.29 7.92
C ALA A 520 -16.95 16.55 8.92
N GLN A 521 -16.57 15.32 9.29
CA GLN A 521 -17.18 14.53 10.36
C GLN A 521 -16.92 15.15 11.74
N CYS A 522 -15.70 15.60 12.03
CA CYS A 522 -15.40 16.34 13.26
C CYS A 522 -16.09 17.72 13.34
N ALA A 523 -16.46 18.31 12.20
CA ALA A 523 -17.16 19.61 12.12
C ALA A 523 -18.70 19.50 12.07
N GLY A 524 -19.27 18.29 12.16
CA GLY A 524 -20.72 18.08 12.20
C GLY A 524 -21.49 18.42 10.92
N SER A 525 -20.82 18.49 9.76
CA SER A 525 -21.37 19.09 8.53
C SER A 525 -21.72 18.10 7.41
N VAL A 526 -21.64 16.78 7.60
CA VAL A 526 -22.02 15.80 6.57
C VAL A 526 -23.29 15.06 7.01
N ARG A 527 -24.45 15.57 6.61
CA ARG A 527 -25.74 14.91 6.86
C ARG A 527 -26.17 13.92 5.78
N ASP A 528 -25.54 13.95 4.60
CA ASP A 528 -26.09 13.26 3.41
C ASP A 528 -25.44 11.90 3.06
N LEU A 529 -24.29 11.54 3.64
CA LEU A 529 -23.66 10.21 3.42
C LEU A 529 -23.70 9.29 4.65
N ASP A 530 -23.87 9.83 5.86
CA ASP A 530 -24.03 9.05 7.09
C ASP A 530 -25.44 8.42 7.21
N ALA A 531 -26.38 8.78 6.34
CA ALA A 531 -27.67 8.09 6.23
C ALA A 531 -27.52 6.60 5.84
N MET A 532 -26.37 6.20 5.31
CA MET A 532 -26.05 4.79 5.03
C MET A 532 -25.54 4.02 6.26
N SER A 533 -25.22 4.71 7.37
CA SER A 533 -24.75 4.11 8.62
C SER A 533 -25.88 3.69 9.57
N THR A 534 -27.13 4.09 9.29
CA THR A 534 -28.28 3.91 10.21
C THR A 534 -29.35 3.00 9.61
N ILE A 535 -28.95 1.84 9.09
CA ILE A 535 -29.90 0.79 8.69
C ILE A 535 -29.54 -0.48 9.46
N GLY A 536 -29.77 -0.41 10.76
CA GLY A 536 -29.71 -1.54 11.70
C GLY A 536 -30.91 -1.59 12.67
N GLU A 537 -31.85 -0.64 12.57
CA GLU A 537 -33.04 -0.63 13.43
C GLU A 537 -34.31 -0.69 12.58
N LEU A 538 -34.79 -1.90 12.32
CA LEU A 538 -36.19 -2.16 12.04
C LEU A 538 -36.66 -3.31 12.93
N GLY A 539 -37.53 -3.00 13.90
CA GLY A 539 -38.37 -4.02 14.52
C GLY A 539 -38.74 -3.87 16.00
N VAL A 540 -39.15 -2.69 16.48
CA VAL A 540 -40.06 -2.66 17.64
C VAL A 540 -41.24 -1.72 17.32
N ASN A 541 -42.38 -2.35 17.04
CA ASN A 541 -43.67 -1.68 16.93
C ASN A 541 -44.01 -0.98 18.25
N GLY A 542 -44.32 0.31 18.17
CA GLY A 542 -44.93 1.08 19.25
C GLY A 542 -45.88 2.10 18.65
N ASN A 543 -47.12 1.67 18.38
CA ASN A 543 -48.23 2.57 18.09
C ASN A 543 -48.43 3.49 19.30
N GLY A 544 -48.44 4.79 19.04
CA GLY A 544 -48.81 5.79 20.04
C GLY A 544 -50.30 5.76 20.30
N GLU A 545 -50.69 5.77 21.57
CA GLU A 545 -51.96 6.33 22.01
C GLU A 545 -51.76 7.23 23.23
N ILE A 546 -52.70 8.15 23.34
CA ILE A 546 -52.63 9.46 23.97
C ILE A 546 -53.60 9.44 25.16
N TRP A 547 -53.12 9.94 26.32
CA TRP A 547 -53.85 10.48 27.50
C TRP A 547 -54.54 9.51 28.50
N GLY A 548 -54.35 9.81 29.79
CA GLY A 548 -55.40 9.62 30.81
C GLY A 548 -54.94 9.01 32.15
N ASP A 549 -54.87 9.89 33.15
CA ASP A 549 -54.91 9.72 34.60
C ASP A 549 -55.37 8.40 35.27
N ASP A 550 -54.77 8.19 36.44
CA ASP A 550 -55.33 7.69 37.72
C ASP A 550 -55.37 6.19 38.09
N ALA A 551 -54.94 5.97 39.33
CA ALA A 551 -55.40 5.02 40.35
C ALA A 551 -55.41 3.48 40.17
N THR A 552 -54.73 2.85 41.15
CA THR A 552 -55.14 1.67 41.96
C THR A 552 -55.14 0.24 41.39
N ASP A 553 -54.24 -0.58 41.99
CA ASP A 553 -54.52 -1.76 42.83
C ASP A 553 -55.02 -3.12 42.26
N GLU A 554 -54.52 -4.17 42.93
CA GLU A 554 -54.94 -5.59 43.00
C GLU A 554 -55.01 -6.47 41.72
N ARG A 555 -54.24 -7.56 41.60
CA ARG A 555 -54.34 -8.91 42.24
C ARG A 555 -55.15 -9.92 41.40
N THR A 556 -54.63 -11.16 41.40
CA THR A 556 -55.22 -12.44 40.90
C THR A 556 -55.10 -12.67 39.38
N GLY A 557 -54.83 -13.87 38.87
CA GLY A 557 -54.66 -15.17 39.50
C GLY A 557 -54.79 -16.27 38.43
N LEU A 558 -53.81 -17.18 38.43
CA LEU A 558 -53.88 -18.63 38.17
C LEU A 558 -54.68 -19.25 36.99
N VAL A 559 -54.16 -20.44 36.65
CA VAL A 559 -54.79 -21.67 36.10
C VAL A 559 -54.36 -22.08 34.67
N SER A 560 -53.24 -22.82 34.63
CA SER A 560 -52.99 -24.13 34.01
C SER A 560 -54.01 -24.75 33.04
N ALA A 561 -53.52 -25.33 31.92
CA ALA A 561 -53.55 -26.79 31.66
C ALA A 561 -52.94 -27.14 30.28
N SER A 562 -51.95 -28.02 30.27
CA SER A 562 -51.68 -29.01 29.20
C SER A 562 -52.37 -30.34 29.62
N PRO A 563 -52.31 -31.48 28.89
CA PRO A 563 -51.69 -31.80 27.58
C PRO A 563 -52.59 -32.65 26.65
N GLY A 564 -52.11 -33.03 25.46
CA GLY A 564 -52.72 -34.13 24.68
C GLY A 564 -52.34 -34.13 23.21
N ASP A 565 -51.53 -35.12 22.84
CA ASP A 565 -50.98 -35.47 21.53
C ASP A 565 -52.03 -35.63 20.41
N ASP A 566 -51.67 -35.29 19.16
CA ASP A 566 -51.93 -36.12 17.96
C ASP A 566 -51.26 -35.56 16.67
N GLU A 567 -50.50 -36.46 16.04
CA GLU A 567 -50.09 -36.63 14.63
C GLU A 567 -50.02 -35.44 13.64
N ILE A 568 -48.77 -35.13 13.28
CA ILE A 568 -48.20 -35.00 11.91
C ILE A 568 -49.22 -34.86 10.76
N ARG A 569 -49.27 -33.66 10.16
CA ARG A 569 -49.37 -33.45 8.70
C ARG A 569 -48.81 -32.09 8.29
N GLU A 570 -48.00 -32.13 7.24
CA GLU A 570 -47.16 -31.09 6.63
C GLU A 570 -47.87 -29.75 6.35
N LEU A 571 -47.25 -28.64 6.78
CA LEU A 571 -47.26 -27.34 6.11
C LEU A 571 -45.99 -26.58 6.48
N ASP A 572 -44.87 -26.88 5.82
CA ASP A 572 -43.66 -26.05 5.86
C ASP A 572 -43.75 -24.98 4.78
N GLN A 573 -44.10 -23.75 5.17
CA GLN A 573 -44.00 -22.54 4.35
C GLN A 573 -42.90 -21.64 4.91
N GLY A 574 -41.68 -21.89 4.47
CA GLY A 574 -40.81 -20.88 3.84
C GLY A 574 -40.56 -19.57 4.57
N MET A 575 -39.58 -19.56 5.48
CA MET A 575 -38.67 -18.42 5.61
C MET A 575 -37.46 -18.68 4.71
N GLY A 576 -37.51 -18.08 3.51
CA GLY A 576 -36.46 -18.15 2.52
C GLY A 576 -35.17 -17.51 3.02
N ARG A 577 -34.23 -18.35 3.45
CA ARG A 577 -32.80 -18.05 3.49
C ARG A 577 -32.40 -17.63 2.07
N LEU A 578 -32.00 -16.37 1.88
CA LEU A 578 -31.50 -15.86 0.60
C LEU A 578 -30.15 -16.53 0.33
N VAL A 579 -30.19 -17.76 -0.17
CA VAL A 579 -29.02 -18.42 -0.76
C VAL A 579 -28.73 -17.65 -2.05
N LEU A 580 -27.69 -16.83 -2.03
CA LEU A 580 -27.11 -16.28 -3.25
C LEU A 580 -26.79 -17.46 -4.17
N ARG A 581 -27.61 -17.62 -5.21
CA ARG A 581 -27.39 -18.56 -6.30
C ARG A 581 -26.02 -18.29 -6.89
N ASN A 582 -25.10 -19.22 -6.68
CA ASN A 582 -24.03 -19.66 -7.60
C ASN A 582 -23.58 -18.58 -8.63
N GLU A 583 -23.06 -17.44 -8.16
CA GLU A 583 -22.09 -16.68 -8.94
C GLU A 583 -20.79 -17.48 -8.85
N SER A 584 -20.23 -17.86 -9.99
CA SER A 584 -18.96 -18.60 -10.10
C SER A 584 -17.93 -17.99 -9.13
N GLN A 585 -17.30 -18.82 -8.29
CA GLN A 585 -16.16 -18.39 -7.47
C GLN A 585 -15.19 -17.58 -8.36
N PRO A 586 -14.66 -16.43 -7.88
CA PRO A 586 -13.70 -15.66 -8.67
C PRO A 586 -12.57 -16.58 -9.10
N ALA A 587 -12.24 -16.65 -10.39
CA ALA A 587 -11.32 -17.67 -10.92
C ALA A 587 -9.90 -17.67 -10.32
N TRP A 588 -9.56 -16.71 -9.45
CA TRP A 588 -8.27 -16.64 -8.72
C TRP A 588 -8.34 -17.38 -7.38
N THR A 589 -9.54 -17.64 -6.84
CA THR A 589 -9.69 -18.42 -5.60
C THR A 589 -9.40 -19.90 -5.86
N SER A 590 -9.73 -20.42 -7.05
CA SER A 590 -9.61 -21.83 -7.42
C SER A 590 -8.16 -22.34 -7.52
N ALA A 591 -7.16 -21.44 -7.64
CA ALA A 591 -5.76 -21.82 -7.87
C ALA A 591 -4.91 -21.90 -6.58
N ASN A 592 -5.43 -21.41 -5.45
CA ASN A 592 -4.73 -21.39 -4.15
C ASN A 592 -5.45 -22.21 -3.06
N GLU A 593 -6.60 -22.80 -3.35
CA GLU A 593 -7.44 -23.47 -2.34
C GLU A 593 -6.96 -24.87 -1.94
N ARG A 594 -6.04 -25.52 -2.66
CA ARG A 594 -5.60 -26.91 -2.33
C ARG A 594 -4.11 -27.08 -2.01
N ASP A 595 -3.23 -26.23 -2.51
CA ASP A 595 -1.79 -26.35 -2.23
C ASP A 595 -1.32 -25.44 -1.07
N ASP A 596 -2.10 -24.41 -0.67
CA ASP A 596 -1.71 -23.44 0.38
C ASP A 596 -2.47 -23.65 1.72
N LEU A 597 -3.42 -24.60 1.80
CA LEU A 597 -4.22 -24.85 3.01
C LEU A 597 -3.75 -26.07 3.83
N GLU A 598 -2.84 -26.90 3.30
CA GLU A 598 -2.43 -28.17 3.94
C GLU A 598 -0.93 -28.31 4.29
N ASP A 599 -0.05 -27.33 4.04
CA ASP A 599 1.34 -27.37 4.50
C ASP A 599 1.71 -26.05 5.16
N PHE A 600 1.64 -25.98 6.49
CA PHE A 600 2.43 -25.11 7.38
C PHE A 600 2.08 -25.50 8.83
N ASP A 601 2.21 -26.80 9.14
CA ASP A 601 2.47 -27.20 10.52
C ASP A 601 3.92 -26.85 10.85
N ASP A 602 4.11 -26.36 12.06
CA ASP A 602 5.35 -26.02 12.75
C ASP A 602 6.60 -26.82 12.29
N ASP A 603 7.52 -26.18 11.54
CA ASP A 603 8.96 -26.49 11.45
C ASP A 603 9.63 -25.56 10.40
N ASP A 604 9.79 -24.28 10.74
CA ASP A 604 10.86 -23.40 10.23
C ASP A 604 11.18 -22.36 11.34
N ASP A 605 11.38 -22.86 12.56
CA ASP A 605 11.98 -22.15 13.70
C ASP A 605 13.52 -22.21 13.58
N ASP A 606 14.06 -21.57 12.54
CA ASP A 606 15.50 -21.26 12.41
C ASP A 606 15.72 -19.85 11.78
N ASP A 607 14.76 -18.95 11.96
CA ASP A 607 15.03 -17.51 11.89
C ASP A 607 15.34 -17.03 13.31
N ASP A 608 16.62 -16.93 13.64
CA ASP A 608 17.11 -16.31 14.87
C ASP A 608 16.40 -14.97 15.13
N ASP A 609 15.45 -15.05 16.05
CA ASP A 609 14.70 -13.98 16.69
C ASP A 609 15.67 -13.16 17.54
N ASP A 610 16.36 -12.21 16.92
CA ASP A 610 17.05 -11.13 17.62
C ASP A 610 16.60 -9.77 17.05
N GLY A 611 15.47 -9.29 17.58
CA GLY A 611 15.20 -7.86 17.74
C GLY A 611 15.38 -6.98 16.49
N GLY A 612 14.60 -7.21 15.43
CA GLY A 612 14.67 -6.33 14.27
C GLY A 612 13.85 -6.76 13.07
N ALA A 613 12.53 -6.88 13.21
CA ALA A 613 11.63 -7.23 12.10
C ALA A 613 11.69 -6.17 10.96
N ARG A 614 12.49 -6.49 9.94
CA ARG A 614 12.65 -5.79 8.66
C ARG A 614 11.97 -6.57 7.54
N LEU A 615 11.64 -5.83 6.48
CA LEU A 615 11.16 -6.34 5.18
C LEU A 615 12.01 -7.46 4.59
#